data_AF-A0A368BQF0-F1
#
_entry.id   AF-A0A368BQF0-F1
#
_cell.length_a   1.000
_cell.length_b   1.000
_cell.length_c   1.000
_cell.angle_alpha   90.00
_cell.angle_beta   90.00
_cell.angle_gamma   90.00
#
_symmetry.space_group_name_H-M   'P 1'
#
loop_
_entity.id
_entity.type
_entity.pdbx_description
1 polymer ?
#
loop_
_entity_poly.entity_id
_entity_poly.type
_entity_poly.pdbx_seq_one_letter_code
_entity_poly.pdbx_strand_id
1 'polypeptide(L)'
;MPRSFICSLLAALSLGGGGAFAEAEVTPREMPSALSRKVDFAEDVKPILAKSCTTCHANGKSKGGFNMDHIHSFVGGGDSGPAVISGNSGKSLLIELLLSNDPDERMPVKGDPLSLEEVAIMRAWIDQGMQWEKGFTFAKFRNAPIAPRKVALPKGKSANPVDRFLSPYYAENNVQEVPSVGDDVFARRVFLDVLGILPTAGELKVFREDARSDKREHLVKELLADKENYAEHWVTFWNDSLRNSYTRQYHGGGGKPITGWLKSALSENKPYDQFVRELINPVGGSDGFIKGVAWRGTVNASQVTEMQAAQNVAQVFMGLNIKCASCHDSFINDWTLKETYSFAAIFAGGPLDIHRCDKPTGEKAQPAFLYPELGTIDPGAPPEKRVEQLAEIMTSPGNGRMARTMVNRLWAIFFGRGLVEPVDEMDNPAWNADLLDWLAVDLAESGYDLKHTMSVLLNSRAYQRPAVSLDEEADEFVFRGPVVRRMFAEQFLDGLDQIILAAKSSPAAARGTGRKRAGSRNLDRLMRTLGRPKRDVVVTRRESRATTAQFIELANGRSVADLVAKGGKEWLDSGRAPTALVEDLFVSSFARAPSDKELESALEIIGRPVTARGVEDLLWMLVMHPEFQLIH
;
A
#
# COMPACT_ATOMS: atom_id res chain seq x y z
N MET A 1 -11.15 37.00 -70.82
CA MET A 1 -9.81 37.05 -71.45
C MET A 1 -9.02 35.83 -71.01
N PRO A 2 -8.35 35.12 -71.93
CA PRO A 2 -8.24 33.66 -71.86
C PRO A 2 -6.79 33.14 -71.80
N ARG A 3 -6.61 31.86 -71.47
CA ARG A 3 -5.58 31.02 -72.10
C ARG A 3 -6.11 29.62 -72.37
N SER A 4 -6.23 29.33 -73.66
CA SER A 4 -6.49 28.04 -74.30
C SER A 4 -5.27 27.09 -74.28
N PHE A 5 -5.49 25.89 -74.84
CA PHE A 5 -4.58 24.89 -75.44
C PHE A 5 -4.38 23.64 -74.54
N ILE A 6 -4.55 22.38 -74.98
CA ILE A 6 -4.68 21.73 -76.29
C ILE A 6 -5.50 20.43 -76.16
N CYS A 7 -6.23 20.12 -77.22
CA CYS A 7 -6.94 18.87 -77.49
C CYS A 7 -5.98 17.86 -78.13
N SER A 8 -5.96 16.61 -77.64
CA SER A 8 -5.46 15.45 -78.41
C SER A 8 -6.42 14.28 -78.25
N LEU A 9 -7.16 14.02 -79.34
CA LEU A 9 -7.93 12.81 -79.56
C LEU A 9 -6.96 11.64 -79.81
N LEU A 10 -7.21 10.50 -79.18
CA LEU A 10 -6.89 9.18 -79.74
C LEU A 10 -8.02 8.22 -79.36
N ALA A 11 -8.82 7.88 -80.37
CA ALA A 11 -9.82 6.83 -80.29
C ALA A 11 -9.15 5.47 -80.46
N ALA A 12 -9.49 4.52 -79.60
CA ALA A 12 -9.34 3.10 -79.87
C ALA A 12 -10.61 2.38 -79.40
N LEU A 13 -11.35 1.86 -80.38
CA LEU A 13 -12.41 0.86 -80.18
C LEU A 13 -11.80 -0.38 -79.51
N SER A 14 -12.50 -0.97 -78.53
CA SER A 14 -13.11 -2.30 -78.73
C SER A 14 -13.76 -2.88 -77.46
N LEU A 15 -14.98 -3.38 -77.69
CA LEU A 15 -15.56 -4.61 -77.12
C LEU A 15 -15.94 -4.62 -75.63
N GLY A 16 -17.23 -4.36 -75.40
CA GLY A 16 -18.16 -5.38 -74.91
C GLY A 16 -17.80 -6.09 -73.61
N GLY A 17 -18.40 -5.61 -72.52
CA GLY A 17 -18.41 -6.30 -71.24
C GLY A 17 -19.32 -5.57 -70.27
N GLY A 18 -20.62 -5.54 -70.57
CA GLY A 18 -21.66 -5.10 -69.63
C GLY A 18 -21.76 -6.10 -68.48
N GLY A 19 -20.81 -6.03 -67.54
CA GLY A 19 -20.94 -6.57 -66.21
C GLY A 19 -21.43 -5.43 -65.32
N ALA A 20 -22.75 -5.28 -65.20
CA ALA A 20 -23.30 -4.58 -64.06
C ALA A 20 -22.88 -5.37 -62.82
N PHE A 21 -21.85 -4.89 -62.12
CA PHE A 21 -21.71 -5.22 -60.71
C PHE A 21 -22.94 -4.59 -60.05
N ALA A 22 -23.95 -5.41 -59.81
CA ALA A 22 -24.96 -5.07 -58.83
C ALA A 22 -24.20 -4.85 -57.52
N GLU A 23 -24.07 -3.59 -57.09
CA GLU A 23 -23.93 -3.29 -55.67
C GLU A 23 -25.06 -4.05 -54.99
N ALA A 24 -24.70 -5.09 -54.24
CA ALA A 24 -25.66 -5.74 -53.39
C ALA A 24 -26.16 -4.66 -52.43
N GLU A 25 -27.41 -4.22 -52.59
CA GLU A 25 -28.08 -3.39 -51.60
C GLU A 25 -28.00 -4.12 -50.26
N VAL A 26 -27.08 -3.66 -49.41
CA VAL A 26 -26.95 -4.18 -48.05
C VAL A 26 -28.20 -3.72 -47.32
N THR A 27 -29.13 -4.64 -47.09
CA THR A 27 -30.34 -4.35 -46.33
C THR A 27 -29.96 -3.73 -44.98
N PRO A 28 -30.61 -2.61 -44.56
CA PRO A 28 -30.36 -2.00 -43.26
C PRO A 28 -30.46 -3.05 -42.15
N ARG A 29 -29.46 -3.11 -41.26
CA ARG A 29 -29.55 -3.94 -40.07
C ARG A 29 -30.70 -3.42 -39.21
N GLU A 30 -31.80 -4.17 -39.16
CA GLU A 30 -32.93 -3.82 -38.30
C GLU A 30 -32.47 -3.75 -36.84
N MET A 31 -32.86 -2.65 -36.19
CA MET A 31 -32.51 -2.38 -34.81
C MET A 31 -33.15 -3.43 -33.89
N PRO A 32 -32.36 -4.27 -33.20
CA PRO A 32 -32.91 -5.33 -32.37
C PRO A 32 -33.62 -4.74 -31.14
N SER A 33 -34.60 -5.45 -30.59
CA SER A 33 -35.16 -5.09 -29.29
C SER A 33 -34.08 -5.15 -28.21
N ALA A 34 -34.06 -4.19 -27.28
CA ALA A 34 -33.23 -4.29 -26.09
C ALA A 34 -33.59 -5.57 -25.30
N LEU A 35 -32.58 -6.23 -24.73
CA LEU A 35 -32.82 -7.37 -23.84
C LEU A 35 -33.67 -6.95 -22.63
N SER A 36 -34.64 -7.79 -22.28
CA SER A 36 -35.54 -7.56 -21.14
C SER A 36 -34.92 -7.93 -19.79
N ARG A 37 -33.86 -8.74 -19.79
CA ARG A 37 -33.12 -9.09 -18.57
C ARG A 37 -32.22 -7.94 -18.12
N LYS A 38 -31.91 -7.91 -16.83
CA LYS A 38 -30.87 -7.01 -16.30
C LYS A 38 -29.52 -7.35 -16.94
N VAL A 39 -28.84 -6.33 -17.44
CA VAL A 39 -27.50 -6.43 -18.04
C VAL A 39 -26.46 -6.07 -17.00
N ASP A 40 -25.41 -6.89 -16.91
CA ASP A 40 -24.26 -6.63 -16.06
C ASP A 40 -23.11 -6.03 -16.87
N PHE A 41 -22.51 -4.94 -16.37
CA PHE A 41 -21.45 -4.27 -17.10
C PHE A 41 -20.21 -5.15 -17.28
N ALA A 42 -19.78 -5.85 -16.23
CA ALA A 42 -18.55 -6.62 -16.23
C ALA A 42 -18.69 -7.90 -17.06
N GLU A 43 -19.85 -8.56 -16.99
CA GLU A 43 -20.10 -9.83 -17.70
C GLU A 43 -20.56 -9.65 -19.14
N ASP A 44 -21.45 -8.68 -19.42
CA ASP A 44 -22.10 -8.58 -20.74
C ASP A 44 -21.50 -7.47 -21.62
N VAL A 45 -21.22 -6.29 -21.07
CA VAL A 45 -20.90 -5.08 -21.85
C VAL A 45 -19.40 -4.91 -22.07
N LYS A 46 -18.63 -5.02 -20.99
CA LYS A 46 -17.17 -4.84 -20.99
C LYS A 46 -16.47 -5.73 -22.02
N PRO A 47 -16.80 -7.03 -22.19
CA PRO A 47 -16.17 -7.86 -23.22
C PRO A 47 -16.40 -7.34 -24.66
N ILE A 48 -17.60 -6.82 -24.94
CA ILE A 48 -17.96 -6.27 -26.25
C ILE A 48 -17.11 -5.02 -26.55
N LEU A 49 -17.07 -4.08 -25.61
CA LEU A 49 -16.28 -2.85 -25.72
C LEU A 49 -14.78 -3.16 -25.82
N ALA A 50 -14.29 -4.07 -24.98
CA ALA A 50 -12.89 -4.50 -24.96
C ALA A 50 -12.45 -5.05 -26.32
N LYS A 51 -13.25 -5.96 -26.89
CA LYS A 51 -12.99 -6.62 -28.17
C LYS A 51 -13.05 -5.66 -29.35
N SER A 52 -14.06 -4.78 -29.39
CA SER A 52 -14.44 -4.07 -30.62
C SER A 52 -14.01 -2.60 -30.65
N CYS A 53 -13.78 -1.97 -29.50
CA CYS A 53 -13.66 -0.50 -29.44
C CYS A 53 -12.29 -0.01 -28.94
N THR A 54 -11.64 -0.74 -28.03
CA THR A 54 -10.44 -0.27 -27.31
C THR A 54 -9.23 0.03 -28.20
N THR A 55 -9.12 -0.65 -29.35
CA THR A 55 -8.00 -0.47 -30.30
C THR A 55 -7.87 0.97 -30.79
N CYS A 56 -8.99 1.68 -30.93
CA CYS A 56 -9.06 3.05 -31.48
C CYS A 56 -9.55 4.11 -30.49
N HIS A 57 -10.31 3.73 -29.47
CA HIS A 57 -10.98 4.67 -28.56
C HIS A 57 -10.53 4.57 -27.09
N ALA A 58 -9.58 3.70 -26.75
CA ALA A 58 -9.08 3.54 -25.39
C ALA A 58 -7.55 3.65 -25.31
N ASN A 59 -7.02 3.52 -24.10
CA ASN A 59 -5.58 3.61 -23.81
C ASN A 59 -4.99 4.96 -24.24
N GLY A 60 -5.72 6.05 -23.99
CA GLY A 60 -5.34 7.40 -24.40
C GLY A 60 -5.55 7.70 -25.89
N LYS A 61 -6.08 6.75 -26.67
CA LYS A 61 -6.49 7.00 -28.06
C LYS A 61 -7.90 7.58 -28.10
N SER A 62 -8.15 8.45 -29.07
CA SER A 62 -9.42 9.17 -29.22
C SER A 62 -9.77 9.40 -30.70
N LYS A 63 -9.83 8.33 -31.51
CA LYS A 63 -10.17 8.48 -32.93
C LYS A 63 -11.56 9.12 -33.08
N GLY A 64 -11.69 10.15 -33.92
CA GLY A 64 -12.92 10.94 -34.07
C GLY A 64 -13.31 11.72 -32.80
N GLY A 65 -12.33 12.08 -31.97
CA GLY A 65 -12.53 12.78 -30.69
C GLY A 65 -13.14 11.90 -29.59
N PHE A 66 -13.55 10.67 -29.90
CA PHE A 66 -14.23 9.78 -28.97
C PHE A 66 -13.25 8.93 -28.16
N ASN A 67 -13.28 9.09 -26.83
CA ASN A 67 -12.51 8.30 -25.87
C ASN A 67 -13.43 7.54 -24.92
N MET A 68 -13.09 6.29 -24.62
CA MET A 68 -13.86 5.40 -23.74
C MET A 68 -13.13 5.01 -22.46
N ASP A 69 -12.03 5.68 -22.13
CA ASP A 69 -11.24 5.33 -20.95
C ASP A 69 -12.06 5.51 -19.66
N HIS A 70 -12.99 6.45 -19.62
CA HIS A 70 -13.86 6.70 -18.47
C HIS A 70 -15.32 6.86 -18.90
N ILE A 71 -16.26 6.60 -17.98
CA ILE A 71 -17.68 6.77 -18.27
C ILE A 71 -18.04 8.19 -18.74
N HIS A 72 -17.41 9.22 -18.17
CA HIS A 72 -17.72 10.61 -18.54
C HIS A 72 -17.26 10.94 -19.97
N SER A 73 -16.10 10.44 -20.41
CA SER A 73 -15.62 10.61 -21.79
C SER A 73 -16.45 9.76 -22.76
N PHE A 74 -16.82 8.55 -22.34
CA PHE A 74 -17.69 7.67 -23.12
C PHE A 74 -19.08 8.27 -23.35
N VAL A 75 -19.71 8.87 -22.35
CA VAL A 75 -21.03 9.51 -22.52
C VAL A 75 -20.89 10.82 -23.29
N GLY A 76 -19.85 11.61 -22.99
CA GLY A 76 -19.59 12.90 -23.62
C GLY A 76 -19.42 12.84 -25.14
N GLY A 77 -19.00 11.69 -25.67
CA GLY A 77 -18.89 11.49 -27.11
C GLY A 77 -17.64 12.13 -27.72
N GLY A 78 -17.64 12.29 -29.05
CA GLY A 78 -16.50 12.79 -29.81
C GLY A 78 -16.84 14.01 -30.65
N ASP A 79 -16.14 14.18 -31.77
CA ASP A 79 -16.32 15.32 -32.68
C ASP A 79 -17.75 15.38 -33.25
N SER A 80 -18.44 14.23 -33.31
CA SER A 80 -19.82 14.09 -33.77
C SER A 80 -20.89 14.30 -32.68
N GLY A 81 -20.49 14.74 -31.48
CA GLY A 81 -21.39 14.94 -30.34
C GLY A 81 -21.50 13.72 -29.41
N PRO A 82 -22.47 13.74 -28.47
CA PRO A 82 -22.62 12.71 -27.44
C PRO A 82 -22.80 11.32 -28.04
N ALA A 83 -22.00 10.34 -27.58
CA ALA A 83 -22.10 8.98 -28.09
C ALA A 83 -23.37 8.28 -27.58
N VAL A 84 -23.82 8.61 -26.37
CA VAL A 84 -24.96 7.94 -25.73
C VAL A 84 -25.89 8.92 -25.05
N ILE A 85 -27.19 8.65 -25.18
CA ILE A 85 -28.25 9.28 -24.40
C ILE A 85 -28.73 8.25 -23.38
N SER A 86 -28.33 8.42 -22.11
CA SER A 86 -28.70 7.49 -21.03
C SER A 86 -30.22 7.32 -20.93
N GLY A 87 -30.68 6.07 -20.85
CA GLY A 87 -32.10 5.72 -20.87
C GLY A 87 -32.76 5.77 -22.27
N ASN A 88 -32.02 6.07 -23.34
CA ASN A 88 -32.55 6.11 -24.70
C ASN A 88 -31.55 5.61 -25.75
N SER A 89 -31.41 4.29 -25.83
CA SER A 89 -30.57 3.60 -26.81
C SER A 89 -31.00 3.85 -28.25
N GLY A 90 -32.29 4.04 -28.51
CA GLY A 90 -32.82 4.30 -29.85
C GLY A 90 -32.42 5.64 -30.47
N LYS A 91 -32.02 6.61 -29.66
CA LYS A 91 -31.52 7.92 -30.11
C LYS A 91 -30.02 8.13 -29.86
N SER A 92 -29.32 7.08 -29.41
CA SER A 92 -27.89 7.15 -29.10
C SER A 92 -27.07 6.94 -30.37
N LEU A 93 -26.17 7.89 -30.68
CA LEU A 93 -25.29 7.85 -31.84
C LEU A 93 -24.45 6.55 -31.88
N LEU A 94 -24.04 6.03 -30.72
CA LEU A 94 -23.35 4.76 -30.62
C LEU A 94 -24.14 3.63 -31.29
N ILE A 95 -25.44 3.51 -31.02
CA ILE A 95 -26.28 2.43 -31.59
C ILE A 95 -26.48 2.63 -33.09
N GLU A 96 -26.59 3.88 -33.55
CA GLU A 96 -26.64 4.22 -34.96
C GLU A 96 -25.37 3.77 -35.69
N LEU A 97 -24.19 4.10 -35.16
CA LEU A 97 -22.90 3.70 -35.74
C LEU A 97 -22.69 2.17 -35.68
N LEU A 98 -23.18 1.48 -34.65
CA LEU A 98 -23.11 0.01 -34.56
C LEU A 98 -24.03 -0.71 -35.58
N LEU A 99 -25.09 -0.05 -36.06
CA LEU A 99 -26.03 -0.57 -37.04
C LEU A 99 -25.77 -0.05 -38.46
N SER A 100 -24.88 0.93 -38.63
CA SER A 100 -24.55 1.48 -39.94
C SER A 100 -23.97 0.41 -40.88
N ASN A 101 -24.42 0.46 -42.13
CA ASN A 101 -23.89 -0.35 -43.22
C ASN A 101 -22.74 0.34 -43.96
N ASP A 102 -22.51 1.62 -43.71
CA ASP A 102 -21.41 2.38 -44.33
C ASP A 102 -20.08 1.91 -43.73
N PRO A 103 -19.14 1.35 -44.51
CA PRO A 103 -17.85 0.88 -44.01
C PRO A 103 -17.00 1.95 -43.33
N ASP A 104 -17.18 3.22 -43.69
CA ASP A 104 -16.40 4.35 -43.17
C ASP A 104 -17.02 4.96 -41.91
N GLU A 105 -18.33 4.81 -41.71
CA GLU A 105 -19.03 5.28 -40.51
C GLU A 105 -19.30 4.17 -39.49
N ARG A 106 -19.46 2.91 -39.93
CA ARG A 106 -19.81 1.79 -39.05
C ARG A 106 -18.75 1.56 -37.99
N MET A 107 -19.21 1.19 -36.80
CA MET A 107 -18.33 0.80 -35.70
C MET A 107 -18.47 -0.70 -35.41
N PRO A 108 -17.35 -1.44 -35.31
CA PRO A 108 -15.96 -1.00 -35.52
C PRO A 108 -15.59 -0.82 -37.00
N VAL A 109 -14.86 0.26 -37.33
CA VAL A 109 -14.36 0.52 -38.71
C VAL A 109 -13.44 -0.60 -39.20
N LYS A 110 -12.62 -1.15 -38.29
CA LYS A 110 -11.76 -2.30 -38.56
C LYS A 110 -12.26 -3.51 -37.76
N GLY A 111 -12.65 -4.57 -38.46
CA GLY A 111 -13.14 -5.80 -37.85
C GLY A 111 -14.55 -6.18 -38.31
N ASP A 112 -15.08 -7.23 -37.71
CA ASP A 112 -16.45 -7.68 -37.95
C ASP A 112 -17.44 -6.76 -37.22
N PRO A 113 -18.59 -6.42 -37.84
CA PRO A 113 -19.68 -5.75 -37.15
C PRO A 113 -20.15 -6.57 -35.95
N LEU A 114 -20.58 -5.90 -34.89
CA LEU A 114 -21.21 -6.56 -33.74
C LEU A 114 -22.41 -7.40 -34.22
N SER A 115 -22.65 -8.53 -33.58
CA SER A 115 -23.88 -9.30 -33.77
C SER A 115 -25.09 -8.51 -33.28
N LEU A 116 -26.29 -8.82 -33.80
CA LEU A 116 -27.53 -8.19 -33.32
C LEU A 116 -27.78 -8.47 -31.83
N GLU A 117 -27.30 -9.60 -31.31
CA GLU A 117 -27.35 -9.91 -29.88
C GLU A 117 -26.44 -8.99 -29.05
N GLU A 118 -25.20 -8.76 -29.49
CA GLU A 118 -24.29 -7.79 -28.86
C GLU A 118 -24.89 -6.38 -28.90
N VAL A 119 -25.52 -5.98 -30.02
CA VAL A 119 -26.23 -4.69 -30.11
C VAL A 119 -27.43 -4.64 -29.15
N ALA A 120 -28.19 -5.73 -29.00
CA ALA A 120 -29.30 -5.81 -28.04
C ALA A 120 -28.85 -5.67 -26.58
N ILE A 121 -27.67 -6.22 -26.23
CA ILE A 121 -27.01 -6.04 -24.93
C ILE A 121 -26.64 -4.57 -24.73
N MET A 122 -25.96 -3.94 -25.70
CA MET A 122 -25.58 -2.53 -25.64
C MET A 122 -26.80 -1.63 -25.45
N ARG A 123 -27.90 -1.91 -26.15
CA ARG A 123 -29.16 -1.16 -26.02
C ARG A 123 -29.75 -1.30 -24.62
N ALA A 124 -29.88 -2.52 -24.12
CA ALA A 124 -30.39 -2.77 -22.78
C ALA A 124 -29.53 -2.11 -21.70
N TRP A 125 -28.21 -2.13 -21.83
CA TRP A 125 -27.32 -1.44 -20.92
C TRP A 125 -27.54 0.08 -20.89
N ILE A 126 -27.69 0.71 -22.06
CA ILE A 126 -27.99 2.14 -22.17
C ILE A 126 -29.35 2.48 -21.54
N ASP A 127 -30.37 1.67 -21.86
CA ASP A 127 -31.73 1.88 -21.38
C ASP A 127 -31.87 1.63 -19.87
N GLN A 128 -31.03 0.77 -19.29
CA GLN A 128 -30.96 0.48 -17.85
C GLN A 128 -30.09 1.49 -17.07
N GLY A 129 -29.73 2.62 -17.69
CA GLY A 129 -29.03 3.72 -17.02
C GLY A 129 -27.51 3.58 -17.00
N MET A 130 -26.94 2.77 -17.90
CA MET A 130 -25.49 2.68 -18.13
C MET A 130 -24.66 2.43 -16.86
N GLN A 131 -25.05 1.42 -16.06
CA GLN A 131 -24.24 1.03 -14.91
C GLN A 131 -22.79 0.79 -15.33
N TRP A 132 -21.85 1.47 -14.69
CA TRP A 132 -20.41 1.36 -14.93
C TRP A 132 -19.74 1.03 -13.60
N GLU A 133 -18.77 0.13 -13.63
CA GLU A 133 -18.07 -0.27 -12.42
C GLU A 133 -17.29 0.94 -11.85
N LYS A 134 -17.52 1.29 -10.57
CA LYS A 134 -16.90 2.46 -9.95
C LYS A 134 -15.38 2.33 -10.02
N GLY A 135 -14.71 3.33 -10.61
CA GLY A 135 -13.25 3.36 -10.77
C GLY A 135 -12.71 2.53 -11.94
N PHE A 136 -13.55 1.80 -12.69
CA PHE A 136 -13.10 1.07 -13.87
C PHE A 136 -12.71 2.03 -15.01
N THR A 137 -11.60 1.72 -15.68
CA THR A 137 -11.09 2.45 -16.83
C THR A 137 -10.54 1.51 -17.91
N PHE A 138 -10.66 1.92 -19.17
CA PHE A 138 -9.93 1.32 -20.29
C PHE A 138 -8.60 2.05 -20.60
N ALA A 139 -8.23 3.05 -19.80
CA ALA A 139 -6.95 3.74 -19.93
C ALA A 139 -5.79 2.77 -19.71
N LYS A 140 -4.67 3.09 -20.36
CA LYS A 140 -3.40 2.46 -20.05
C LYS A 140 -3.04 2.83 -18.62
N PHE A 141 -2.53 1.88 -17.84
CA PHE A 141 -2.13 2.18 -16.48
C PHE A 141 -0.97 3.19 -16.50
N ARG A 142 -0.96 4.09 -15.51
CA ARG A 142 0.17 5.00 -15.33
C ARG A 142 1.40 4.16 -15.02
N ASN A 143 2.52 4.43 -15.68
CA ASN A 143 3.83 3.91 -15.27
C ASN A 143 4.63 5.07 -14.71
N ALA A 144 4.91 5.04 -13.40
CA ALA A 144 5.65 6.11 -12.76
C ALA A 144 7.15 6.05 -13.18
N PRO A 145 7.81 7.20 -13.39
CA PRO A 145 9.22 7.21 -13.75
C PRO A 145 10.11 6.48 -12.73
N ILE A 146 11.00 5.62 -13.21
CA ILE A 146 11.91 4.85 -12.36
C ILE A 146 13.06 5.71 -11.81
N ALA A 147 13.52 6.68 -12.61
CA ALA A 147 14.65 7.54 -12.28
C ALA A 147 14.34 8.49 -11.11
N PRO A 148 15.33 8.85 -10.26
CA PRO A 148 15.17 9.90 -9.27
C PRO A 148 14.80 11.24 -9.92
N ARG A 149 13.92 12.00 -9.29
CA ARG A 149 13.60 13.37 -9.70
C ARG A 149 14.07 14.33 -8.60
N LYS A 150 15.08 15.15 -8.89
CA LYS A 150 15.54 16.17 -7.93
C LYS A 150 14.53 17.32 -7.91
N VAL A 151 13.96 17.56 -6.73
CA VAL A 151 13.00 18.65 -6.50
C VAL A 151 13.67 19.71 -5.64
N ALA A 152 13.56 20.98 -6.03
CA ALA A 152 14.08 22.08 -5.24
C ALA A 152 13.20 22.31 -4.00
N LEU A 153 13.84 22.53 -2.85
CA LEU A 153 13.13 22.79 -1.60
C LEU A 153 12.36 24.14 -1.68
N PRO A 154 11.02 24.17 -1.52
CA PRO A 154 10.23 25.39 -1.64
C PRO A 154 10.67 26.45 -0.64
N LYS A 155 10.61 27.75 -0.98
CA LYS A 155 10.97 28.85 -0.04
C LYS A 155 10.02 28.86 1.16
N GLY A 156 10.53 29.13 2.36
CA GLY A 156 9.70 29.18 3.58
C GLY A 156 10.49 29.44 4.85
N LYS A 157 9.78 29.71 5.95
CA LYS A 157 10.36 29.99 7.28
C LYS A 157 10.63 28.73 8.11
N SER A 158 10.01 27.59 7.78
CA SER A 158 10.23 26.35 8.52
C SER A 158 11.64 25.81 8.25
N ALA A 159 12.32 25.37 9.30
CA ALA A 159 13.60 24.68 9.19
C ALA A 159 13.42 23.25 8.63
N ASN A 160 12.30 22.59 8.96
CA ASN A 160 12.03 21.23 8.51
C ASN A 160 11.54 21.22 7.04
N PRO A 161 12.17 20.43 6.14
CA PRO A 161 11.81 20.37 4.74
C PRO A 161 10.36 19.94 4.45
N VAL A 162 9.83 18.98 5.20
CA VAL A 162 8.46 18.46 5.04
C VAL A 162 7.46 19.60 5.16
N ASP A 163 7.64 20.47 6.15
CA ASP A 163 6.74 21.60 6.37
C ASP A 163 6.86 22.67 5.27
N ARG A 164 8.01 22.78 4.61
CA ARG A 164 8.18 23.69 3.45
C ARG A 164 7.40 23.22 2.23
N PHE A 165 7.26 21.90 2.04
CA PHE A 165 6.37 21.35 1.01
C PHE A 165 4.89 21.41 1.39
N LEU A 166 4.56 21.24 2.67
CA LEU A 166 3.16 21.22 3.11
C LEU A 166 2.55 22.60 3.32
N SER A 167 3.36 23.63 3.59
CA SER A 167 2.86 25.01 3.74
C SER A 167 2.05 25.50 2.51
N PRO A 168 2.57 25.42 1.27
CA PRO A 168 1.78 25.79 0.09
C PRO A 168 0.60 24.84 -0.15
N TYR A 169 0.77 23.54 0.11
CA TYR A 169 -0.31 22.54 -0.02
C TYR A 169 -1.50 22.85 0.89
N TYR A 170 -1.26 23.21 2.15
CA TYR A 170 -2.32 23.59 3.08
C TYR A 170 -3.05 24.87 2.65
N ALA A 171 -2.32 25.85 2.08
CA ALA A 171 -2.93 27.07 1.56
C ALA A 171 -3.83 26.78 0.34
N GLU A 172 -3.38 25.93 -0.59
CA GLU A 172 -4.15 25.51 -1.75
C GLU A 172 -5.40 24.72 -1.38
N ASN A 173 -5.30 23.86 -0.36
CA ASN A 173 -6.39 22.97 0.07
C ASN A 173 -7.24 23.54 1.22
N ASN A 174 -7.07 24.83 1.56
CA ASN A 174 -7.79 25.51 2.65
C ASN A 174 -7.72 24.75 4.00
N VAL A 175 -6.58 24.12 4.30
CA VAL A 175 -6.37 23.40 5.56
C VAL A 175 -6.02 24.39 6.65
N GLN A 176 -6.84 24.42 7.71
CA GLN A 176 -6.66 25.32 8.84
C GLN A 176 -5.32 25.08 9.55
N GLU A 177 -4.65 26.17 9.93
CA GLU A 177 -3.49 26.12 10.82
C GLU A 177 -3.95 25.77 12.25
N VAL A 178 -3.33 24.74 12.83
CA VAL A 178 -3.65 24.26 14.18
C VAL A 178 -2.35 24.21 15.00
N PRO A 179 -2.42 24.46 16.32
CA PRO A 179 -1.26 24.31 17.18
C PRO A 179 -0.78 22.86 17.18
N SER A 180 0.52 22.68 17.40
CA SER A 180 1.09 21.36 17.64
C SER A 180 0.51 20.75 18.92
N VAL A 181 0.46 19.42 18.97
CA VAL A 181 0.05 18.69 20.17
C VAL A 181 0.97 18.99 21.35
N GLY A 182 0.43 18.86 22.56
CA GLY A 182 1.19 19.00 23.79
C GLY A 182 2.29 17.94 23.93
N ASP A 183 3.23 18.19 24.84
CA ASP A 183 4.42 17.36 25.03
C ASP A 183 4.09 15.91 25.39
N ASP A 184 3.04 15.66 26.17
CA ASP A 184 2.64 14.31 26.57
C ASP A 184 2.16 13.47 25.39
N VAL A 185 1.33 14.07 24.54
CA VAL A 185 0.83 13.45 23.32
C VAL A 185 1.99 13.19 22.35
N PHE A 186 2.87 14.18 22.18
CA PHE A 186 4.06 14.02 21.35
C PHE A 186 4.97 12.89 21.84
N ALA A 187 5.34 12.89 23.12
CA ALA A 187 6.21 11.90 23.72
C ALA A 187 5.62 10.49 23.61
N ARG A 188 4.34 10.31 23.97
CA ARG A 188 3.67 9.01 23.84
C ARG A 188 3.70 8.52 22.39
N ARG A 189 3.36 9.39 21.42
CA ARG A 189 3.32 9.06 19.99
C ARG A 189 4.69 8.60 19.49
N VAL A 190 5.74 9.38 19.76
CA VAL A 190 7.09 9.07 19.26
C VAL A 190 7.70 7.84 19.93
N PHE A 191 7.46 7.60 21.22
CA PHE A 191 7.90 6.37 21.89
C PHE A 191 7.25 5.12 21.28
N LEU A 192 5.94 5.18 21.02
CA LEU A 192 5.22 4.08 20.39
C LEU A 192 5.67 3.86 18.94
N ASP A 193 5.88 4.93 18.16
CA ASP A 193 6.30 4.85 16.76
C ASP A 193 7.77 4.42 16.58
N VAL A 194 8.66 4.78 17.51
CA VAL A 194 10.10 4.49 17.38
C VAL A 194 10.49 3.21 18.12
N LEU A 195 9.98 2.99 19.33
CA LEU A 195 10.38 1.90 20.22
C LEU A 195 9.28 0.85 20.47
N GLY A 196 8.04 1.14 20.09
CA GLY A 196 6.92 0.22 20.27
C GLY A 196 6.54 -0.05 21.73
N ILE A 197 6.90 0.83 22.65
CA ILE A 197 6.59 0.77 24.10
C ILE A 197 6.17 2.14 24.60
N LEU A 198 5.58 2.19 25.78
CA LEU A 198 5.21 3.44 26.42
C LEU A 198 6.43 4.11 27.06
N PRO A 199 6.47 5.45 27.08
CA PRO A 199 7.45 6.15 27.90
C PRO A 199 7.18 5.87 29.39
N THR A 200 8.24 5.75 30.17
CA THR A 200 8.14 5.67 31.63
C THR A 200 7.77 7.03 32.22
N ALA A 201 7.27 7.02 33.46
CA ALA A 201 6.98 8.25 34.19
C ALA A 201 8.22 9.14 34.36
N GLY A 202 9.39 8.52 34.54
CA GLY A 202 10.67 9.20 34.71
C GLY A 202 11.11 9.91 33.44
N GLU A 203 10.99 9.23 32.29
CA GLU A 203 11.32 9.82 30.98
C GLU A 203 10.41 10.99 30.63
N LEU A 204 9.11 10.87 30.89
CA LEU A 204 8.16 11.97 30.68
C LEU A 204 8.46 13.15 31.57
N LYS A 205 8.78 12.91 32.85
CA LYS A 205 9.15 13.97 33.77
C LYS A 205 10.38 14.73 33.25
N VAL A 206 11.45 14.01 32.89
CA VAL A 206 12.67 14.60 32.32
C VAL A 206 12.35 15.41 31.06
N PHE A 207 11.50 14.89 30.17
CA PHE A 207 11.12 15.59 28.94
C PHE A 207 10.26 16.84 29.18
N ARG A 208 9.36 16.82 30.17
CA ARG A 208 8.56 17.98 30.56
C ARG A 208 9.41 19.09 31.17
N GLU A 209 10.35 18.72 32.02
CA GLU A 209 11.24 19.65 32.73
C GLU A 209 12.37 20.20 31.83
N ASP A 210 12.60 19.59 30.67
CA ASP A 210 13.56 20.08 29.68
C ASP A 210 13.12 21.44 29.10
N ALA A 211 13.93 22.47 29.34
CA ALA A 211 13.71 23.84 28.91
C ALA A 211 14.31 24.16 27.53
N ARG A 212 14.99 23.20 26.89
CA ARG A 212 15.56 23.40 25.56
C ARG A 212 14.48 23.67 24.52
N SER A 213 14.73 24.63 23.63
CA SER A 213 13.81 24.94 22.52
C SER A 213 13.70 23.82 21.50
N ASP A 214 14.72 22.96 21.41
CA ASP A 214 14.84 21.80 20.52
C ASP A 214 14.64 20.46 21.25
N LYS A 215 14.04 20.46 22.45
CA LYS A 215 13.85 19.24 23.27
C LYS A 215 13.17 18.08 22.53
N ARG A 216 12.24 18.38 21.61
CA ARG A 216 11.56 17.37 20.78
C ARG A 216 12.52 16.70 19.80
N GLU A 217 13.40 17.49 19.18
CA GLU A 217 14.45 16.99 18.28
C GLU A 217 15.46 16.14 19.05
N HIS A 218 15.81 16.56 20.27
CA HIS A 218 16.67 15.78 21.15
C HIS A 218 16.03 14.44 21.52
N LEU A 219 14.74 14.43 21.90
CA LEU A 219 14.03 13.20 22.23
C LEU A 219 13.99 12.24 21.04
N VAL A 220 13.63 12.72 19.84
CA VAL A 220 13.63 11.90 18.61
C VAL A 220 15.00 11.28 18.37
N LYS A 221 16.06 12.07 18.51
CA LYS A 221 17.45 11.62 18.36
C LYS A 221 17.82 10.54 19.38
N GLU A 222 17.46 10.72 20.65
CA GLU A 222 17.71 9.74 21.72
C GLU A 222 16.98 8.42 21.46
N LEU A 223 15.71 8.47 21.06
CA LEU A 223 14.92 7.27 20.78
C LEU A 223 15.46 6.51 19.56
N LEU A 224 15.81 7.21 18.48
CA LEU A 224 16.41 6.57 17.31
C LEU A 224 17.81 6.00 17.60
N ALA A 225 18.51 6.52 18.61
CA ALA A 225 19.80 6.00 19.08
C ALA A 225 19.67 4.76 19.99
N ASP A 226 18.49 4.47 20.53
CA ASP A 226 18.22 3.26 21.33
C ASP A 226 18.22 2.01 20.44
N LYS A 227 19.42 1.45 20.21
CA LYS A 227 19.64 0.33 19.29
C LYS A 227 18.79 -0.90 19.61
N GLU A 228 18.60 -1.20 20.90
CA GLU A 228 17.92 -2.42 21.35
C GLU A 228 16.42 -2.32 21.13
N ASN A 229 15.77 -1.29 21.70
CA ASN A 229 14.33 -1.15 21.60
C ASN A 229 13.87 -0.80 20.19
N TYR A 230 14.68 -0.01 19.45
CA TYR A 230 14.45 0.25 18.03
C TYR A 230 14.46 -1.05 17.22
N ALA A 231 15.49 -1.89 17.38
CA ALA A 231 15.59 -3.13 16.62
C ALA A 231 14.46 -4.12 16.99
N GLU A 232 14.10 -4.24 18.27
CA GLU A 232 12.96 -5.07 18.70
C GLU A 232 11.62 -4.60 18.12
N HIS A 233 11.42 -3.29 17.96
CA HIS A 233 10.22 -2.75 17.35
C HIS A 233 10.21 -2.96 15.83
N TRP A 234 11.22 -2.45 15.13
CA TRP A 234 11.26 -2.40 13.66
C TRP A 234 11.44 -3.78 13.01
N VAL A 235 11.97 -4.77 13.73
CA VAL A 235 12.03 -6.15 13.22
C VAL A 235 10.62 -6.71 12.97
N THR A 236 9.58 -6.20 13.62
CA THR A 236 8.20 -6.65 13.40
C THR A 236 7.72 -6.28 12.00
N PHE A 237 7.87 -5.01 11.60
CA PHE A 237 7.58 -4.51 10.25
C PHE A 237 8.35 -5.30 9.18
N TRP A 238 9.66 -5.48 9.37
CA TRP A 238 10.49 -6.19 8.39
C TRP A 238 10.14 -7.68 8.32
N ASN A 239 9.84 -8.32 9.44
CA ASN A 239 9.41 -9.71 9.40
C ASN A 239 8.11 -9.90 8.61
N ASP A 240 7.16 -8.97 8.74
CA ASP A 240 5.89 -9.00 8.02
C ASP A 240 6.08 -8.76 6.53
N SER A 241 6.90 -7.76 6.17
CA SER A 241 7.23 -7.44 4.79
C SER A 241 8.00 -8.57 4.10
N LEU A 242 8.93 -9.22 4.81
CA LEU A 242 9.83 -10.23 4.27
C LEU A 242 9.31 -11.67 4.44
N ARG A 243 8.07 -11.87 4.89
CA ARG A 243 7.49 -13.20 5.17
C ARG A 243 8.32 -14.06 6.15
N ASN A 244 9.09 -13.41 7.03
CA ASN A 244 10.00 -14.07 7.98
C ASN A 244 9.28 -14.45 9.28
N SER A 245 9.31 -15.75 9.63
CA SER A 245 8.62 -16.27 10.82
C SER A 245 9.56 -17.07 11.72
N TYR A 246 9.38 -16.93 13.03
CA TYR A 246 10.21 -17.59 14.06
C TYR A 246 10.00 -19.11 14.14
N THR A 247 8.81 -19.59 13.76
CA THR A 247 8.38 -20.98 13.98
C THR A 247 8.23 -21.76 12.68
N ARG A 248 8.55 -21.13 11.54
CA ARG A 248 8.36 -21.73 10.23
C ARG A 248 9.36 -22.88 10.04
N GLN A 249 8.84 -24.04 9.65
CA GLN A 249 9.65 -25.15 9.18
C GLN A 249 9.93 -24.94 7.69
N TYR A 250 11.20 -24.80 7.34
CA TYR A 250 11.66 -24.67 5.97
C TYR A 250 12.02 -26.06 5.45
N HIS A 251 11.27 -26.57 4.48
CA HIS A 251 11.53 -27.87 3.87
C HIS A 251 12.61 -27.76 2.78
N GLY A 252 13.35 -28.84 2.54
CA GLY A 252 14.28 -28.94 1.39
C GLY A 252 15.50 -28.00 1.42
N GLY A 253 15.91 -27.50 2.60
CA GLY A 253 17.07 -26.59 2.72
C GLY A 253 16.78 -25.12 2.37
N GLY A 254 15.49 -24.76 2.19
CA GLY A 254 15.01 -23.47 1.72
C GLY A 254 15.12 -22.29 2.69
N GLY A 255 16.28 -22.05 3.32
CA GLY A 255 16.55 -20.89 4.18
C GLY A 255 16.21 -21.07 5.66
N LYS A 256 16.76 -20.21 6.52
CA LYS A 256 16.49 -20.13 7.97
C LYS A 256 15.78 -18.81 8.31
N PRO A 257 15.11 -18.69 9.48
CA PRO A 257 14.63 -17.40 9.93
C PRO A 257 15.77 -16.36 9.94
N ILE A 258 15.56 -15.21 9.30
CA ILE A 258 16.58 -14.16 9.16
C ILE A 258 16.56 -13.15 10.32
N THR A 259 15.87 -13.47 11.42
CA THR A 259 15.64 -12.50 12.51
C THR A 259 16.94 -12.05 13.17
N GLY A 260 17.94 -12.94 13.29
CA GLY A 260 19.25 -12.57 13.82
C GLY A 260 19.92 -11.50 12.97
N TRP A 261 20.00 -11.73 11.66
CA TRP A 261 20.53 -10.77 10.70
C TRP A 261 19.72 -9.46 10.69
N LEU A 262 18.39 -9.53 10.71
CA LEU A 262 17.53 -8.34 10.74
C LEU A 262 17.78 -7.48 11.98
N LYS A 263 17.90 -8.10 13.17
CA LYS A 263 18.18 -7.35 14.40
C LYS A 263 19.53 -6.67 14.33
N SER A 264 20.57 -7.37 13.86
CA SER A 264 21.90 -6.78 13.67
C SER A 264 21.84 -5.60 12.69
N ALA A 265 21.26 -5.79 11.51
CA ALA A 265 21.12 -4.75 10.50
C ALA A 265 20.39 -3.49 11.01
N LEU A 266 19.32 -3.67 11.80
CA LEU A 266 18.59 -2.56 12.42
C LEU A 266 19.39 -1.88 13.53
N SER A 267 20.05 -2.65 14.40
CA SER A 267 20.84 -2.11 15.52
C SER A 267 22.08 -1.34 15.05
N GLU A 268 22.65 -1.75 13.93
CA GLU A 268 23.85 -1.14 13.33
C GLU A 268 23.51 -0.01 12.36
N ASN A 269 22.21 0.27 12.15
CA ASN A 269 21.72 1.24 11.17
C ASN A 269 22.27 0.97 9.76
N LYS A 270 22.18 -0.29 9.31
CA LYS A 270 22.64 -0.69 7.97
C LYS A 270 22.01 0.20 6.90
N PRO A 271 22.80 0.78 5.97
CA PRO A 271 22.28 1.51 4.83
C PRO A 271 21.22 0.70 4.08
N TYR A 272 20.09 1.33 3.73
CA TYR A 272 18.96 0.62 3.16
C TYR A 272 19.27 -0.04 1.82
N ASP A 273 20.10 0.57 0.98
CA ASP A 273 20.59 -0.05 -0.25
C ASP A 273 21.38 -1.34 0.02
N GLN A 274 22.27 -1.35 1.02
CA GLN A 274 22.98 -2.56 1.44
C GLN A 274 22.04 -3.61 2.03
N PHE A 275 21.06 -3.18 2.83
CA PHE A 275 20.02 -4.06 3.36
C PHE A 275 19.24 -4.77 2.24
N VAL A 276 18.83 -4.03 1.20
CA VAL A 276 18.13 -4.59 0.03
C VAL A 276 19.06 -5.50 -0.77
N ARG A 277 20.30 -5.08 -1.02
CA ARG A 277 21.31 -5.85 -1.77
C ARG A 277 21.56 -7.20 -1.13
N GLU A 278 21.76 -7.23 0.19
CA GLU A 278 21.99 -8.45 0.95
C GLU A 278 20.74 -9.32 1.07
N LEU A 279 19.53 -8.78 0.92
CA LEU A 279 18.33 -9.62 0.90
C LEU A 279 18.12 -10.28 -0.47
N ILE A 280 18.46 -9.59 -1.56
CA ILE A 280 18.33 -10.12 -2.93
C ILE A 280 19.48 -11.09 -3.23
N ASN A 281 20.73 -10.66 -3.00
CA ASN A 281 21.93 -11.48 -3.13
C ASN A 281 22.46 -11.86 -1.73
N PRO A 282 22.01 -13.00 -1.17
CA PRO A 282 22.14 -13.29 0.25
C PRO A 282 23.57 -13.53 0.72
N VAL A 283 23.91 -12.85 1.81
CA VAL A 283 25.07 -13.15 2.68
C VAL A 283 24.65 -14.03 3.86
N GLY A 284 25.61 -14.47 4.68
CA GLY A 284 25.34 -15.31 5.85
C GLY A 284 24.23 -14.75 6.75
N GLY A 285 23.14 -15.52 6.91
CA GLY A 285 22.01 -15.18 7.78
C GLY A 285 20.87 -14.37 7.14
N SER A 286 21.00 -13.96 5.87
CA SER A 286 19.99 -13.18 5.12
C SER A 286 19.21 -14.00 4.07
N ASP A 287 19.58 -15.27 3.89
CA ASP A 287 19.11 -16.16 2.83
C ASP A 287 17.63 -16.54 2.91
N GLY A 288 17.02 -16.42 4.08
CA GLY A 288 15.62 -16.76 4.32
C GLY A 288 14.58 -15.80 3.74
N PHE A 289 14.97 -14.75 2.99
CA PHE A 289 14.02 -13.96 2.20
C PHE A 289 13.76 -14.57 0.82
N ILE A 290 14.79 -14.63 -0.04
CA ILE A 290 14.65 -15.19 -1.40
C ILE A 290 14.57 -16.72 -1.37
N LYS A 291 15.50 -17.39 -0.68
CA LYS A 291 15.49 -18.87 -0.58
C LYS A 291 14.39 -19.36 0.35
N GLY A 292 14.04 -18.53 1.34
CA GLY A 292 12.96 -18.76 2.30
C GLY A 292 11.66 -19.21 1.67
N VAL A 293 11.30 -18.63 0.51
CA VAL A 293 10.05 -18.88 -0.21
C VAL A 293 9.78 -20.37 -0.48
N ALA A 294 10.84 -21.17 -0.60
CA ALA A 294 10.75 -22.61 -0.79
C ALA A 294 9.97 -23.35 0.30
N TRP A 295 9.80 -22.76 1.49
CA TRP A 295 8.94 -23.34 2.55
C TRP A 295 7.52 -23.66 2.05
N ARG A 296 6.98 -22.83 1.14
CA ARG A 296 5.62 -22.98 0.61
C ARG A 296 5.55 -24.00 -0.51
N GLY A 297 6.70 -24.34 -1.11
CA GLY A 297 6.80 -25.14 -2.31
C GLY A 297 6.08 -24.53 -3.51
N THR A 298 5.93 -25.34 -4.56
CA THR A 298 5.07 -25.04 -5.69
C THR A 298 3.62 -25.22 -5.27
N VAL A 299 2.83 -24.13 -5.35
CA VAL A 299 1.41 -24.17 -5.01
C VAL A 299 0.58 -24.70 -6.18
N ASN A 300 0.92 -24.27 -7.40
CA ASN A 300 0.33 -24.71 -8.67
C ASN A 300 1.30 -24.36 -9.82
N ALA A 301 0.94 -24.58 -11.09
CA ALA A 301 1.90 -24.42 -12.19
C ALA A 301 2.34 -22.96 -12.43
N SER A 302 1.54 -21.98 -12.01
CA SER A 302 1.88 -20.55 -12.06
C SER A 302 2.56 -20.01 -10.81
N GLN A 303 2.41 -20.69 -9.67
CA GLN A 303 2.96 -20.27 -8.37
C GLN A 303 4.11 -21.16 -7.92
N VAL A 304 5.10 -21.33 -8.79
CA VAL A 304 6.40 -21.93 -8.45
C VAL A 304 7.20 -21.02 -7.51
N THR A 305 8.26 -21.56 -6.91
CA THR A 305 9.08 -20.85 -5.91
C THR A 305 9.70 -19.56 -6.44
N GLU A 306 10.13 -19.58 -7.70
CA GLU A 306 10.79 -18.48 -8.42
C GLU A 306 9.81 -17.35 -8.71
N MET A 307 8.57 -17.69 -9.07
CA MET A 307 7.50 -16.72 -9.25
C MET A 307 7.17 -16.02 -7.93
N GLN A 308 7.05 -16.79 -6.85
CA GLN A 308 6.81 -16.23 -5.53
C GLN A 308 7.98 -15.35 -5.03
N ALA A 309 9.23 -15.68 -5.38
CA ALA A 309 10.40 -14.84 -5.09
C ALA A 309 10.35 -13.51 -5.85
N ALA A 310 10.06 -13.54 -7.15
CA ALA A 310 9.88 -12.34 -7.97
C ALA A 310 8.75 -11.45 -7.44
N GLN A 311 7.59 -12.02 -7.11
CA GLN A 311 6.48 -11.27 -6.49
C GLN A 311 6.89 -10.59 -5.19
N ASN A 312 7.64 -11.29 -4.32
CA ASN A 312 8.11 -10.71 -3.07
C ASN A 312 9.07 -9.54 -3.32
N VAL A 313 10.05 -9.69 -4.23
CA VAL A 313 11.01 -8.61 -4.55
C VAL A 313 10.30 -7.39 -5.13
N ALA A 314 9.40 -7.59 -6.09
CA ALA A 314 8.63 -6.52 -6.70
C ALA A 314 7.75 -5.78 -5.67
N GLN A 315 6.99 -6.53 -4.88
CA GLN A 315 6.11 -5.93 -3.89
C GLN A 315 6.94 -5.21 -2.81
N VAL A 316 7.95 -5.85 -2.22
CA VAL A 316 8.68 -5.28 -1.09
C VAL A 316 9.62 -4.13 -1.49
N PHE A 317 10.31 -4.17 -2.63
CA PHE A 317 11.32 -3.13 -2.91
C PHE A 317 10.91 -2.13 -3.98
N MET A 318 9.90 -2.44 -4.79
CA MET A 318 9.43 -1.55 -5.86
C MET A 318 8.00 -1.04 -5.65
N GLY A 319 7.28 -1.58 -4.65
CA GLY A 319 5.87 -1.25 -4.46
C GLY A 319 5.06 -1.61 -5.70
N LEU A 320 5.33 -2.80 -6.25
CA LEU A 320 4.71 -3.32 -7.47
C LEU A 320 3.98 -4.62 -7.18
N ASN A 321 2.73 -4.71 -7.65
CA ASN A 321 1.94 -5.91 -7.52
C ASN A 321 1.87 -6.69 -8.84
N ILE A 322 2.75 -7.68 -8.96
CA ILE A 322 2.78 -8.59 -10.13
C ILE A 322 2.08 -9.93 -9.86
N LYS A 323 1.26 -10.03 -8.79
CA LYS A 323 0.58 -11.30 -8.46
C LYS A 323 -0.47 -11.67 -9.51
N CYS A 324 -1.30 -10.74 -9.96
CA CYS A 324 -2.24 -10.98 -11.05
C CYS A 324 -1.51 -11.43 -12.33
N ALA A 325 -0.42 -10.71 -12.63
CA ALA A 325 0.47 -10.93 -13.76
C ALA A 325 1.17 -12.30 -13.78
N SER A 326 1.01 -13.13 -12.75
CA SER A 326 1.60 -14.48 -12.73
C SER A 326 0.69 -15.57 -13.30
N CYS A 327 -0.58 -15.26 -13.56
CA CYS A 327 -1.55 -16.19 -14.14
C CYS A 327 -2.11 -15.70 -15.49
N HIS A 328 -2.24 -14.38 -15.65
CA HIS A 328 -2.72 -13.69 -16.85
C HIS A 328 -2.14 -12.26 -16.84
N ASP A 329 -2.25 -11.47 -17.90
CA ASP A 329 -1.84 -10.06 -17.85
C ASP A 329 -2.63 -9.29 -16.79
N SER A 330 -1.98 -8.38 -16.06
CA SER A 330 -2.60 -7.74 -14.90
C SER A 330 -3.83 -6.91 -15.25
N PHE A 331 -4.80 -6.88 -14.34
CA PHE A 331 -6.01 -6.04 -14.45
C PHE A 331 -5.90 -4.73 -13.68
N ILE A 332 -4.78 -4.49 -13.01
CA ILE A 332 -4.59 -3.35 -12.10
C ILE A 332 -3.32 -2.54 -12.42
N ASN A 333 -2.49 -3.04 -13.33
CA ASN A 333 -1.27 -2.38 -13.83
C ASN A 333 -0.90 -2.97 -15.21
N ASP A 334 0.10 -2.40 -15.88
CA ASP A 334 0.49 -2.78 -17.25
C ASP A 334 1.34 -4.05 -17.33
N TRP A 335 1.61 -4.75 -16.21
CA TRP A 335 2.51 -5.90 -16.21
C TRP A 335 1.90 -7.11 -16.92
N THR A 336 2.63 -7.62 -17.91
CA THR A 336 2.21 -8.80 -18.66
C THR A 336 2.63 -10.09 -17.98
N LEU A 337 1.96 -11.18 -18.39
CA LEU A 337 2.31 -12.54 -18.01
C LEU A 337 3.76 -12.86 -18.36
N LYS A 338 4.18 -12.50 -19.57
CA LYS A 338 5.52 -12.80 -20.07
C LYS A 338 6.61 -12.06 -19.30
N GLU A 339 6.44 -10.76 -19.04
CA GLU A 339 7.41 -9.97 -18.25
C GLU A 339 7.54 -10.50 -16.83
N THR A 340 6.43 -10.88 -16.22
CA THR A 340 6.40 -11.43 -14.85
C THR A 340 7.12 -12.78 -14.78
N TYR A 341 6.91 -13.67 -15.76
CA TYR A 341 7.67 -14.91 -15.88
C TYR A 341 9.15 -14.67 -16.20
N SER A 342 9.47 -13.67 -17.02
CA SER A 342 10.86 -13.29 -17.30
C SER A 342 11.58 -12.79 -16.04
N PHE A 343 10.88 -12.04 -15.19
CA PHE A 343 11.42 -11.61 -13.90
C PHE A 343 11.60 -12.78 -12.93
N ALA A 344 10.62 -13.68 -12.86
CA ALA A 344 10.72 -14.93 -12.10
C ALA A 344 11.88 -15.81 -12.58
N ALA A 345 12.12 -15.87 -13.88
CA ALA A 345 13.16 -16.70 -14.47
C ALA A 345 14.57 -16.34 -13.97
N ILE A 346 14.81 -15.11 -13.48
CA ILE A 346 16.07 -14.70 -12.83
C ILE A 346 16.49 -15.67 -11.72
N PHE A 347 15.53 -16.18 -10.95
CA PHE A 347 15.78 -17.08 -9.81
C PHE A 347 15.84 -18.57 -10.21
N ALA A 348 15.46 -18.91 -11.43
CA ALA A 348 15.35 -20.28 -11.92
C ALA A 348 16.67 -20.80 -12.49
N GLY A 349 16.85 -22.12 -12.54
CA GLY A 349 17.99 -22.79 -13.19
C GLY A 349 18.08 -22.61 -14.73
N GLY A 350 17.09 -21.97 -15.34
CA GLY A 350 17.01 -21.70 -16.77
C GLY A 350 15.70 -20.97 -17.13
N PRO A 351 15.32 -20.92 -18.42
CA PRO A 351 14.05 -20.32 -18.84
C PRO A 351 12.85 -21.02 -18.22
N LEU A 352 11.83 -20.26 -17.81
CA LEU A 352 10.62 -20.80 -17.20
C LEU A 352 9.52 -21.04 -18.24
N ASP A 353 8.83 -22.18 -18.14
CA ASP A 353 7.63 -22.45 -18.95
C ASP A 353 6.48 -21.56 -18.50
N ILE A 354 5.94 -20.77 -19.43
CA ILE A 354 4.84 -19.84 -19.15
C ILE A 354 3.54 -20.61 -19.03
N HIS A 355 2.85 -20.46 -17.91
CA HIS A 355 1.53 -21.04 -17.68
C HIS A 355 0.48 -19.93 -17.52
N ARG A 356 -0.67 -20.10 -18.16
CA ARG A 356 -1.87 -19.30 -17.90
C ARG A 356 -2.68 -20.02 -16.83
N CYS A 357 -2.58 -19.55 -15.59
CA CYS A 357 -3.01 -20.28 -14.40
C CYS A 357 -2.31 -21.65 -14.30
N ASP A 358 -3.03 -22.74 -14.60
CA ASP A 358 -2.48 -24.11 -14.61
C ASP A 358 -2.25 -24.67 -16.02
N LYS A 359 -2.55 -23.89 -17.07
CA LYS A 359 -2.44 -24.35 -18.46
C LYS A 359 -1.12 -23.90 -19.08
N PRO A 360 -0.26 -24.81 -19.56
CA PRO A 360 0.95 -24.42 -20.26
C PRO A 360 0.62 -23.69 -21.56
N THR A 361 1.38 -22.66 -21.89
CA THR A 361 1.24 -21.89 -23.14
C THR A 361 2.09 -22.44 -24.28
N GLY A 362 3.11 -23.24 -23.96
CA GLY A 362 4.14 -23.69 -24.90
C GLY A 362 5.30 -22.71 -25.08
N GLU A 363 5.19 -21.49 -24.52
CA GLU A 363 6.26 -20.50 -24.53
C GLU A 363 7.16 -20.60 -23.29
N LYS A 364 8.42 -20.20 -23.44
CA LYS A 364 9.39 -20.06 -22.34
C LYS A 364 9.77 -18.59 -22.17
N ALA A 365 9.85 -18.14 -20.92
CA ALA A 365 10.33 -16.81 -20.56
C ALA A 365 11.84 -16.85 -20.26
N GLN A 366 12.59 -15.97 -20.93
CA GLN A 366 14.00 -15.76 -20.65
C GLN A 366 14.18 -14.82 -19.44
N PRO A 367 15.21 -15.03 -18.60
CA PRO A 367 15.54 -14.12 -17.51
C PRO A 367 15.69 -12.68 -17.98
N ALA A 368 14.89 -11.77 -17.44
CA ALA A 368 15.01 -10.34 -17.70
C ALA A 368 14.43 -9.53 -16.53
N PHE A 369 14.96 -8.34 -16.32
CA PHE A 369 14.42 -7.41 -15.34
C PHE A 369 13.25 -6.60 -15.93
N LEU A 370 12.34 -6.16 -15.07
CA LEU A 370 11.13 -5.42 -15.46
C LEU A 370 11.43 -4.03 -16.05
N TYR A 371 12.57 -3.43 -15.70
CA TYR A 371 12.98 -2.09 -16.13
C TYR A 371 14.35 -2.14 -16.82
N PRO A 372 14.40 -2.48 -18.12
CA PRO A 372 15.67 -2.60 -18.85
C PRO A 372 16.48 -1.29 -18.89
N GLU A 373 15.84 -0.13 -18.68
CA GLU A 373 16.50 1.17 -18.58
C GLU A 373 17.40 1.33 -17.35
N LEU A 374 17.22 0.51 -16.31
CA LEU A 374 18.12 0.48 -15.14
C LEU A 374 19.31 -0.47 -15.33
N GLY A 375 19.21 -1.42 -16.25
CA GLY A 375 20.23 -2.42 -16.52
C GLY A 375 19.65 -3.72 -17.06
N THR A 376 20.52 -4.59 -17.58
CA THR A 376 20.15 -5.86 -18.19
C THR A 376 20.63 -7.05 -17.36
N ILE A 377 19.88 -8.14 -17.42
CA ILE A 377 20.26 -9.44 -16.86
C ILE A 377 20.81 -10.29 -17.99
N ASP A 378 21.92 -10.99 -17.77
CA ASP A 378 22.46 -11.97 -18.73
C ASP A 378 21.63 -13.27 -18.65
N PRO A 379 20.83 -13.61 -19.67
CA PRO A 379 19.99 -14.81 -19.63
C PRO A 379 20.79 -16.12 -19.59
N GLY A 380 22.04 -16.10 -20.06
CA GLY A 380 22.93 -17.27 -20.11
C GLY A 380 23.73 -17.51 -18.83
N ALA A 381 23.73 -16.55 -17.90
CA ALA A 381 24.48 -16.65 -16.66
C ALA A 381 23.83 -17.63 -15.66
N PRO A 382 24.61 -18.25 -14.75
CA PRO A 382 24.04 -19.07 -13.69
C PRO A 382 23.14 -18.24 -12.75
N PRO A 383 22.15 -18.87 -12.06
CA PRO A 383 21.18 -18.15 -11.23
C PRO A 383 21.82 -17.22 -10.20
N GLU A 384 22.94 -17.64 -9.59
CA GLU A 384 23.67 -16.85 -8.59
C GLU A 384 24.16 -15.51 -9.18
N LYS A 385 24.67 -15.55 -10.42
CA LYS A 385 25.16 -14.35 -11.10
C LYS A 385 24.01 -13.44 -11.56
N ARG A 386 22.87 -14.01 -11.97
CA ARG A 386 21.67 -13.24 -12.32
C ARG A 386 21.04 -12.55 -11.11
N VAL A 387 21.05 -13.21 -9.95
CA VAL A 387 20.62 -12.63 -8.68
C VAL A 387 21.57 -11.52 -8.21
N GLU A 388 22.88 -11.68 -8.39
CA GLU A 388 23.86 -10.61 -8.16
C GLU A 388 23.60 -9.39 -9.05
N GLN A 389 23.41 -9.59 -10.36
CA GLN A 389 23.04 -8.52 -11.31
C GLN A 389 21.74 -7.82 -10.89
N LEU A 390 20.72 -8.58 -10.49
CA LEU A 390 19.46 -8.00 -10.00
C LEU A 390 19.68 -7.12 -8.76
N ALA A 391 20.49 -7.59 -7.80
CA ALA A 391 20.78 -6.83 -6.59
C ALA A 391 21.53 -5.51 -6.92
N GLU A 392 22.46 -5.55 -7.88
CA GLU A 392 23.17 -4.37 -8.38
C GLU A 392 22.22 -3.36 -9.06
N ILE A 393 21.36 -3.83 -9.96
CA ILE A 393 20.39 -3.00 -10.67
C ILE A 393 19.40 -2.37 -9.68
N MET A 394 18.83 -3.18 -8.77
CA MET A 394 17.83 -2.74 -7.81
C MET A 394 18.35 -1.64 -6.88
N THR A 395 19.62 -1.73 -6.50
CA THR A 395 20.25 -0.79 -5.54
C THR A 395 21.11 0.26 -6.24
N SER A 396 20.99 0.38 -7.57
CA SER A 396 21.70 1.40 -8.34
C SER A 396 21.18 2.80 -8.01
N PRO A 397 22.03 3.84 -8.04
CA PRO A 397 21.59 5.24 -7.86
C PRO A 397 20.55 5.70 -8.89
N GLY A 398 20.45 5.03 -10.04
CA GLY A 398 19.43 5.28 -11.06
C GLY A 398 18.04 4.78 -10.70
N ASN A 399 17.90 3.94 -9.67
CA ASN A 399 16.60 3.43 -9.21
C ASN A 399 15.99 4.33 -8.12
N GLY A 400 15.33 5.41 -8.54
CA GLY A 400 14.56 6.27 -7.63
C GLY A 400 13.33 5.59 -7.03
N ARG A 401 12.78 4.56 -7.69
CA ARG A 401 11.59 3.83 -7.19
C ARG A 401 11.86 3.08 -5.89
N MET A 402 13.04 2.52 -5.70
CA MET A 402 13.39 1.86 -4.42
C MET A 402 13.26 2.84 -3.25
N ALA A 403 13.85 4.03 -3.37
CA ALA A 403 13.79 5.07 -2.35
C ALA A 403 12.36 5.59 -2.16
N ARG A 404 11.63 5.91 -3.24
CA ARG A 404 10.21 6.34 -3.18
C ARG A 404 9.33 5.36 -2.43
N THR A 405 9.49 4.06 -2.70
CA THR A 405 8.71 3.00 -2.05
C THR A 405 8.95 2.99 -0.55
N MET A 406 10.22 3.07 -0.12
CA MET A 406 10.56 3.05 1.30
C MET A 406 10.07 4.31 2.02
N VAL A 407 10.29 5.50 1.46
CA VAL A 407 9.82 6.74 2.11
C VAL A 407 8.29 6.84 2.13
N ASN A 408 7.59 6.33 1.10
CA ASN A 408 6.12 6.24 1.11
C ASN A 408 5.62 5.35 2.25
N ARG A 409 6.33 4.24 2.54
CA ARG A 409 5.97 3.35 3.65
C ARG A 409 6.29 3.93 5.01
N LEU A 410 7.44 4.58 5.18
CA LEU A 410 7.73 5.33 6.42
C LEU A 410 6.66 6.39 6.66
N TRP A 411 6.28 7.12 5.61
CA TRP A 411 5.18 8.06 5.68
C TRP A 411 3.88 7.38 6.11
N ALA A 412 3.47 6.29 5.46
CA ALA A 412 2.27 5.56 5.83
C ALA A 412 2.30 5.02 7.28
N ILE A 413 3.46 4.59 7.78
CA ILE A 413 3.64 4.12 9.16
C ILE A 413 3.37 5.26 10.13
N PHE A 414 3.99 6.43 9.98
CA PHE A 414 3.89 7.53 10.95
C PHE A 414 2.63 8.37 10.80
N PHE A 415 2.13 8.54 9.58
CA PHE A 415 0.99 9.40 9.27
C PHE A 415 -0.31 8.62 9.02
N GLY A 416 -0.25 7.29 8.94
CA GLY A 416 -1.41 6.41 8.82
C GLY A 416 -1.98 6.25 7.40
N ARG A 417 -1.49 7.03 6.42
CA ARG A 417 -1.78 6.89 4.98
C ARG A 417 -0.58 7.37 4.17
N GLY A 418 -0.19 6.62 3.14
CA GLY A 418 0.91 6.93 2.23
C GLY A 418 0.69 8.20 1.40
N LEU A 419 1.79 8.70 0.83
CA LEU A 419 1.81 9.67 -0.27
C LEU A 419 1.17 9.08 -1.53
N VAL A 420 1.45 7.80 -1.80
CA VAL A 420 0.79 6.97 -2.81
C VAL A 420 -0.01 5.87 -2.10
N GLU A 421 -1.23 5.62 -2.57
CA GLU A 421 -2.09 4.53 -2.09
C GLU A 421 -2.67 3.73 -3.27
N PRO A 422 -2.79 2.40 -3.14
CA PRO A 422 -2.18 1.55 -2.10
C PRO A 422 -0.64 1.64 -2.07
N VAL A 423 -0.01 1.40 -0.91
CA VAL A 423 1.46 1.50 -0.75
C VAL A 423 2.27 0.49 -1.59
N ASP A 424 1.61 -0.52 -2.15
CA ASP A 424 2.18 -1.55 -3.03
C ASP A 424 1.78 -1.36 -4.51
N GLU A 425 1.21 -0.21 -4.86
CA GLU A 425 0.88 0.21 -6.23
C GLU A 425 1.50 1.59 -6.50
N MET A 426 2.83 1.68 -6.47
CA MET A 426 3.60 2.94 -6.57
C MET A 426 3.44 3.66 -7.93
N ASP A 427 2.76 3.03 -8.87
CA ASP A 427 2.39 3.57 -10.17
C ASP A 427 1.19 4.52 -10.09
N ASN A 428 0.44 4.48 -9.00
CA ASN A 428 -0.61 5.44 -8.70
C ASN A 428 -0.04 6.85 -8.42
N PRO A 429 -0.82 7.91 -8.72
CA PRO A 429 -0.41 9.27 -8.42
C PRO A 429 -0.23 9.48 -6.91
N ALA A 430 0.77 10.27 -6.55
CA ALA A 430 0.94 10.75 -5.18
C ALA A 430 0.10 12.02 -4.99
N TRP A 431 -0.53 12.19 -3.82
CA TRP A 431 -1.22 13.45 -3.51
C TRP A 431 -0.25 14.62 -3.30
N ASN A 432 1.04 14.33 -3.07
CA ASN A 432 2.13 15.31 -3.14
C ASN A 432 3.39 14.66 -3.71
N ALA A 433 3.54 14.72 -5.04
CA ALA A 433 4.66 14.10 -5.76
C ALA A 433 6.01 14.77 -5.48
N ASP A 434 6.02 16.09 -5.26
CA ASP A 434 7.23 16.85 -4.97
C ASP A 434 7.84 16.46 -3.62
N LEU A 435 7.00 16.30 -2.60
CA LEU A 435 7.43 15.81 -1.29
C LEU A 435 7.94 14.37 -1.36
N LEU A 436 7.26 13.48 -2.08
CA LEU A 436 7.69 12.09 -2.27
C LEU A 436 9.08 12.01 -2.92
N ASP A 437 9.27 12.77 -4.01
CA ASP A 437 10.52 12.80 -4.75
C ASP A 437 11.66 13.43 -3.94
N TRP A 438 11.37 14.51 -3.21
CA TRP A 438 12.36 15.14 -2.33
C TRP A 438 12.82 14.18 -1.22
N LEU A 439 11.88 13.52 -0.52
CA LEU A 439 12.21 12.54 0.52
C LEU A 439 13.01 11.35 -0.02
N ALA A 440 12.68 10.89 -1.24
CA ALA A 440 13.40 9.79 -1.88
C ALA A 440 14.84 10.16 -2.24
N VAL A 441 15.05 11.38 -2.76
CA VAL A 441 16.40 11.89 -3.05
C VAL A 441 17.19 12.14 -1.78
N ASP A 442 16.56 12.72 -0.75
CA ASP A 442 17.16 12.94 0.57
C ASP A 442 17.62 11.62 1.22
N LEU A 443 16.80 10.56 1.14
CA LEU A 443 17.21 9.22 1.58
C LEU A 443 18.45 8.71 0.81
N ALA A 444 18.51 8.89 -0.51
CA ALA A 444 19.67 8.46 -1.28
C ALA A 444 20.93 9.29 -0.95
N GLU A 445 20.79 10.62 -0.81
CA GLU A 445 21.89 11.54 -0.52
C GLU A 445 22.41 11.42 0.93
N SER A 446 21.58 10.96 1.87
CA SER A 446 21.98 10.63 3.24
C SER A 446 22.74 9.30 3.37
N GLY A 447 23.00 8.62 2.25
CA GLY A 447 23.62 7.29 2.25
C GLY A 447 22.63 6.19 2.64
N TYR A 448 21.36 6.35 2.27
CA TYR A 448 20.28 5.39 2.57
C TYR A 448 20.04 5.17 4.06
N ASP A 449 20.26 6.20 4.89
CA ASP A 449 20.01 6.15 6.33
C ASP A 449 18.51 6.30 6.63
N LEU A 450 17.85 5.20 6.99
CA LEU A 450 16.43 5.22 7.34
C LEU A 450 16.15 6.04 8.60
N LYS A 451 17.06 6.04 9.59
CA LYS A 451 16.87 6.83 10.83
C LYS A 451 16.99 8.32 10.54
N HIS A 452 17.80 8.73 9.56
CA HIS A 452 17.79 10.10 9.05
C HIS A 452 16.40 10.49 8.52
N THR A 453 15.82 9.70 7.60
CA THR A 453 14.48 9.98 7.07
C THR A 453 13.42 9.97 8.17
N MET A 454 13.46 9.02 9.11
CA MET A 454 12.56 9.02 10.26
C MET A 454 12.68 10.31 11.07
N SER A 455 13.90 10.77 11.36
CA SER A 455 14.14 12.03 12.07
C SER A 455 13.53 13.23 11.34
N VAL A 456 13.69 13.31 10.00
CA VAL A 456 13.07 14.37 9.18
C VAL A 456 11.54 14.36 9.32
N LEU A 457 10.91 13.19 9.27
CA LEU A 457 9.46 13.06 9.41
C LEU A 457 8.98 13.40 10.83
N LEU A 458 9.60 12.81 11.86
CA LEU A 458 9.17 12.93 13.26
C LEU A 458 9.37 14.35 13.83
N ASN A 459 10.34 15.11 13.30
CA ASN A 459 10.57 16.50 13.69
C ASN A 459 9.73 17.52 12.91
N SER A 460 8.90 17.08 11.95
CA SER A 460 8.03 17.99 11.20
C SER A 460 6.88 18.51 12.06
N ARG A 461 6.40 19.74 11.78
CA ARG A 461 5.14 20.23 12.35
C ARG A 461 3.99 19.35 11.89
N ALA A 462 4.04 18.82 10.67
CA ALA A 462 3.07 17.85 10.16
C ALA A 462 2.88 16.64 11.08
N TYR A 463 3.99 16.02 11.54
CA TYR A 463 3.92 14.90 12.49
C TYR A 463 3.44 15.35 13.87
N GLN A 464 3.58 16.62 14.22
CA GLN A 464 3.16 17.16 15.52
C GLN A 464 1.74 17.75 15.50
N ARG A 465 0.99 17.64 14.39
CA ARG A 465 -0.43 18.03 14.34
C ARG A 465 -1.30 17.07 15.15
N PRO A 466 -2.47 17.51 15.65
CA PRO A 466 -3.49 16.59 16.16
C PRO A 466 -3.84 15.54 15.12
N ALA A 467 -3.99 14.27 15.54
CA ALA A 467 -4.46 13.28 14.59
C ALA A 467 -5.93 13.50 14.21
N VAL A 468 -6.27 13.07 13.00
CA VAL A 468 -7.59 13.17 12.42
C VAL A 468 -8.15 11.78 12.08
N SER A 469 -9.47 11.67 12.01
CA SER A 469 -10.10 10.50 11.42
C SER A 469 -9.90 10.52 9.89
N LEU A 470 -9.61 9.37 9.31
CA LEU A 470 -9.57 9.22 7.86
C LEU A 470 -10.98 8.97 7.35
N ASP A 471 -11.42 9.79 6.40
CA ASP A 471 -12.61 9.54 5.60
C ASP A 471 -12.18 8.76 4.35
N GLU A 472 -12.48 7.46 4.33
CA GLU A 472 -12.15 6.57 3.20
C GLU A 472 -13.13 6.74 2.03
N GLU A 473 -14.26 7.42 2.24
CA GLU A 473 -15.30 7.61 1.23
C GLU A 473 -15.17 8.96 0.50
N ALA A 474 -14.28 9.84 0.96
CA ALA A 474 -14.03 11.14 0.34
C ALA A 474 -13.53 10.97 -1.11
N ASP A 475 -14.17 11.70 -2.02
CA ASP A 475 -13.81 11.71 -3.46
C ASP A 475 -12.38 12.22 -3.70
N GLU A 476 -11.90 13.15 -2.85
CA GLU A 476 -10.53 13.68 -2.89
C GLU A 476 -9.86 13.61 -1.51
N PHE A 477 -8.63 13.10 -1.48
CA PHE A 477 -7.84 13.02 -0.26
C PHE A 477 -7.13 14.34 0.05
N VAL A 478 -7.40 14.91 1.22
CA VAL A 478 -6.70 16.08 1.76
C VAL A 478 -5.97 15.69 3.05
N PHE A 479 -4.64 15.85 3.07
CA PHE A 479 -3.84 15.62 4.26
C PHE A 479 -4.05 16.77 5.26
N ARG A 480 -4.61 16.45 6.44
CA ARG A 480 -4.89 17.43 7.52
C ARG A 480 -4.03 17.22 8.77
N GLY A 481 -3.31 16.10 8.83
CA GLY A 481 -2.54 15.63 9.97
C GLY A 481 -2.38 14.10 9.91
N PRO A 482 -1.63 13.51 10.85
CA PRO A 482 -1.56 12.06 10.97
C PRO A 482 -2.95 11.49 11.23
N VAL A 483 -3.20 10.25 10.80
CA VAL A 483 -4.46 9.56 11.10
C VAL A 483 -4.38 8.93 12.49
N VAL A 484 -5.51 8.90 13.21
CA VAL A 484 -5.63 8.14 14.46
C VAL A 484 -5.38 6.66 14.16
N ARG A 485 -4.31 6.10 14.73
CA ARG A 485 -3.92 4.69 14.50
C ARG A 485 -4.22 3.86 15.73
N ARG A 486 -4.50 2.57 15.54
CA ARG A 486 -4.51 1.61 16.65
C ARG A 486 -3.09 1.16 16.95
N MET A 487 -2.80 0.92 18.23
CA MET A 487 -1.61 0.16 18.61
C MET A 487 -1.68 -1.25 17.98
N PHE A 488 -0.57 -1.68 17.41
CA PHE A 488 -0.44 -3.05 16.94
C PHE A 488 -0.45 -4.04 18.11
N ALA A 489 -0.73 -5.31 17.80
CA ALA A 489 -0.74 -6.40 18.78
C ALA A 489 0.48 -6.39 19.72
N GLU A 490 1.67 -6.16 19.14
CA GLU A 490 2.92 -6.11 19.87
C GLU A 490 2.98 -4.94 20.85
N GLN A 491 2.63 -3.74 20.39
CA GLN A 491 2.59 -2.53 21.23
C GLN A 491 1.56 -2.69 22.35
N PHE A 492 0.37 -3.22 22.07
CA PHE A 492 -0.69 -3.43 23.06
C PHE A 492 -0.23 -4.37 24.18
N LEU A 493 0.35 -5.51 23.81
CA LEU A 493 0.84 -6.50 24.77
C LEU A 493 2.07 -6.03 25.54
N ASP A 494 3.00 -5.37 24.86
CA ASP A 494 4.18 -4.81 25.51
C ASP A 494 3.81 -3.68 26.47
N GLY A 495 2.83 -2.84 26.13
CA GLY A 495 2.29 -1.81 27.01
C GLY A 495 1.60 -2.39 28.25
N LEU A 496 0.79 -3.43 28.10
CA LEU A 496 0.18 -4.12 29.24
C LEU A 496 1.25 -4.76 30.14
N ASP A 497 2.25 -5.39 29.54
CA ASP A 497 3.36 -5.97 30.29
C ASP A 497 4.20 -4.93 31.03
N GLN A 498 4.37 -3.75 30.44
CA GLN A 498 5.04 -2.61 31.06
C GLN A 498 4.26 -2.08 32.27
N ILE A 499 2.92 -1.97 32.17
CA ILE A 499 2.06 -1.61 33.32
C ILE A 499 2.19 -2.64 34.44
N ILE A 500 2.22 -3.94 34.11
CA ILE A 500 2.39 -4.99 35.12
C ILE A 500 3.80 -4.94 35.74
N LEU A 501 4.83 -4.65 34.95
CA LEU A 501 6.21 -4.48 35.45
C LEU A 501 6.31 -3.31 36.43
N ALA A 502 5.65 -2.18 36.14
CA ALA A 502 5.67 -0.98 36.97
C ALA A 502 5.15 -1.21 38.40
N ALA A 503 4.33 -2.24 38.60
CA ALA A 503 3.93 -2.68 39.94
C ALA A 503 5.14 -3.05 40.81
N LYS A 504 6.17 -3.69 40.22
CA LYS A 504 7.37 -4.20 40.92
C LYS A 504 8.53 -3.21 40.96
N SER A 505 8.75 -2.45 39.90
CA SER A 505 9.94 -1.58 39.74
C SER A 505 9.66 -0.09 39.87
N SER A 506 8.40 0.32 40.02
CA SER A 506 7.86 1.68 39.87
C SER A 506 7.60 2.12 38.41
N PRO A 507 6.61 3.01 38.18
CA PRO A 507 6.36 3.64 36.87
C PRO A 507 7.54 4.42 36.32
N ALA A 508 8.41 4.95 37.20
CA ALA A 508 9.54 5.78 36.81
C ALA A 508 10.68 4.98 36.15
N ALA A 509 10.79 3.67 36.43
CA ALA A 509 11.93 2.85 36.00
C ALA A 509 11.55 1.70 35.04
N ALA A 510 10.26 1.48 34.76
CA ALA A 510 9.79 0.33 33.98
C ALA A 510 9.97 0.50 32.46
N ARG A 511 11.18 0.72 31.94
CA ARG A 511 11.48 0.96 30.50
C ARG A 511 11.41 -0.32 29.62
N GLY A 512 10.71 -1.36 30.07
CA GLY A 512 10.64 -2.65 29.38
C GLY A 512 9.36 -3.42 29.73
N THR A 513 9.33 -4.72 29.46
CA THR A 513 8.11 -5.54 29.65
C THR A 513 8.24 -6.58 30.76
N GLY A 514 9.43 -6.71 31.37
CA GLY A 514 9.72 -7.77 32.36
C GLY A 514 9.70 -9.18 31.76
N ARG A 515 9.55 -9.29 30.43
CA ARG A 515 9.48 -10.53 29.64
C ARG A 515 10.14 -10.28 28.27
N LYS A 516 10.16 -11.30 27.42
CA LYS A 516 10.55 -11.14 26.01
C LYS A 516 9.55 -10.22 25.30
N ARG A 517 9.96 -9.23 24.51
CA ARG A 517 9.05 -8.36 23.72
C ARG A 517 8.07 -9.18 22.86
N ALA A 518 6.82 -8.73 22.74
CA ALA A 518 5.74 -9.42 22.03
C ALA A 518 6.09 -9.71 20.56
N GLY A 519 6.78 -8.79 19.89
CA GLY A 519 7.28 -9.01 18.53
C GLY A 519 8.21 -10.21 18.38
N SER A 520 8.94 -10.54 19.44
CA SER A 520 9.85 -11.68 19.52
C SER A 520 9.21 -12.95 20.12
N ARG A 521 7.91 -12.93 20.47
CA ARG A 521 7.14 -14.12 20.92
C ARG A 521 6.54 -14.85 19.73
N ASN A 522 6.24 -16.14 19.93
CA ASN A 522 5.47 -16.93 18.97
C ASN A 522 4.09 -16.30 18.75
N LEU A 523 3.57 -16.42 17.53
CA LEU A 523 2.23 -15.94 17.21
C LEU A 523 1.19 -16.76 17.99
N ASP A 524 0.44 -16.10 18.86
CA ASP A 524 -0.70 -16.69 19.58
C ASP A 524 -2.04 -16.21 19.01
N ARG A 525 -3.15 -16.71 19.58
CA ARG A 525 -4.50 -16.35 19.17
C ARG A 525 -4.77 -14.86 19.36
N LEU A 526 -4.39 -14.28 20.50
CA LEU A 526 -4.66 -12.89 20.83
C LEU A 526 -3.95 -11.97 19.83
N MET A 527 -2.66 -12.18 19.57
CA MET A 527 -1.90 -11.41 18.60
C MET A 527 -2.50 -11.46 17.20
N ARG A 528 -2.94 -12.65 16.77
CA ARG A 528 -3.59 -12.82 15.46
C ARG A 528 -4.90 -12.05 15.37
N THR A 529 -5.70 -12.10 16.44
CA THR A 529 -6.96 -11.36 16.53
C THR A 529 -6.74 -9.84 16.57
N LEU A 530 -5.63 -9.39 17.16
CA LEU A 530 -5.17 -7.99 17.15
C LEU A 530 -4.45 -7.59 15.85
N GLY A 531 -4.52 -8.40 14.79
CA GLY A 531 -4.03 -8.05 13.45
C GLY A 531 -2.58 -8.41 13.15
N ARG A 532 -1.87 -9.15 14.02
CA ARG A 532 -0.53 -9.65 13.70
C ARG A 532 -0.61 -10.73 12.59
N PRO A 533 0.07 -10.56 11.44
CA PRO A 533 -0.05 -11.50 10.34
C PRO A 533 0.69 -12.81 10.63
N LYS A 534 0.27 -13.89 9.96
CA LYS A 534 0.98 -15.19 9.95
C LYS A 534 2.29 -15.15 9.17
N ARG A 535 2.47 -14.10 8.34
CA ARG A 535 3.64 -13.89 7.46
C ARG A 535 3.76 -14.99 6.40
N ASP A 536 2.63 -15.50 5.94
CA ASP A 536 2.47 -16.38 4.78
C ASP A 536 2.41 -15.60 3.46
N VAL A 537 2.00 -14.33 3.52
CA VAL A 537 2.05 -13.33 2.45
C VAL A 537 2.86 -12.10 2.89
N VAL A 538 3.35 -11.31 1.93
CA VAL A 538 3.98 -10.01 2.18
C VAL A 538 2.94 -9.05 2.76
N VAL A 539 3.25 -8.43 3.90
CA VAL A 539 2.43 -7.39 4.53
C VAL A 539 3.33 -6.18 4.81
N THR A 540 3.21 -5.15 3.98
CA THR A 540 3.98 -3.88 4.03
C THR A 540 3.19 -2.75 4.68
N ARG A 541 1.90 -2.97 4.93
CA ARG A 541 1.01 -2.14 5.75
C ARG A 541 0.02 -3.04 6.47
N ARG A 542 -0.21 -2.78 7.76
CA ARG A 542 -1.27 -3.43 8.54
C ARG A 542 -2.50 -2.52 8.57
N GLU A 543 -3.67 -3.12 8.50
CA GLU A 543 -4.94 -2.41 8.67
C GLU A 543 -5.08 -1.90 10.10
N SER A 544 -5.53 -0.65 10.25
CA SER A 544 -5.80 -0.03 11.56
C SER A 544 -7.27 -0.11 11.97
N ARG A 545 -8.15 -0.60 11.08
CA ARG A 545 -9.58 -0.75 11.33
C ARG A 545 -9.84 -1.94 12.27
N ALA A 546 -10.66 -1.72 13.30
CA ALA A 546 -11.08 -2.80 14.19
C ALA A 546 -11.98 -3.81 13.49
N THR A 547 -11.77 -5.08 13.80
CA THR A 547 -12.64 -6.17 13.37
C THR A 547 -13.60 -6.59 14.49
N THR A 548 -14.73 -7.21 14.15
CA THR A 548 -15.66 -7.78 15.15
C THR A 548 -14.96 -8.82 16.05
N ALA A 549 -14.08 -9.64 15.48
CA ALA A 549 -13.31 -10.63 16.23
C ALA A 549 -12.39 -9.95 17.27
N GLN A 550 -11.77 -8.84 16.89
CA GLN A 550 -10.95 -8.03 17.79
C GLN A 550 -11.77 -7.45 18.95
N PHE A 551 -12.95 -6.91 18.65
CA PHE A 551 -13.84 -6.39 19.69
C PHE A 551 -14.24 -7.46 20.71
N ILE A 552 -14.65 -8.65 20.24
CA ILE A 552 -15.03 -9.76 21.12
C ILE A 552 -13.85 -10.21 22.00
N GLU A 553 -12.66 -10.41 21.40
CA GLU A 553 -11.47 -10.83 22.14
C GLU A 553 -11.02 -9.79 23.18
N LEU A 554 -11.15 -8.50 22.89
CA LEU A 554 -10.85 -7.44 23.86
C LEU A 554 -11.93 -7.29 24.95
N ALA A 555 -13.19 -7.62 24.65
CA ALA A 555 -14.29 -7.49 25.60
C ALA A 555 -14.40 -8.65 26.60
N ASN A 556 -14.06 -9.87 26.21
CA ASN A 556 -14.19 -11.06 27.08
C ASN A 556 -13.16 -12.17 26.82
N GLY A 557 -12.10 -11.88 26.06
CA GLY A 557 -11.06 -12.86 25.73
C GLY A 557 -10.24 -13.27 26.95
N ARG A 558 -10.12 -14.59 27.15
CA ARG A 558 -9.42 -15.17 28.30
C ARG A 558 -7.96 -14.74 28.39
N SER A 559 -7.28 -14.56 27.25
CA SER A 559 -5.87 -14.15 27.23
C SER A 559 -5.65 -12.75 27.81
N VAL A 560 -6.56 -11.81 27.55
CA VAL A 560 -6.49 -10.48 28.16
C VAL A 560 -6.92 -10.55 29.62
N ALA A 561 -7.98 -11.30 29.94
CA ALA A 561 -8.48 -11.48 31.30
C ALA A 561 -7.40 -12.03 32.25
N ASP A 562 -6.71 -13.10 31.84
CA ASP A 562 -5.65 -13.70 32.65
C ASP A 562 -4.47 -12.73 32.89
N LEU A 563 -4.15 -11.88 31.90
CA LEU A 563 -3.08 -10.86 32.05
C LEU A 563 -3.49 -9.72 32.97
N VAL A 564 -4.73 -9.23 32.84
CA VAL A 564 -5.25 -8.14 33.67
C VAL A 564 -5.46 -8.63 35.11
N ALA A 565 -5.96 -9.85 35.33
CA ALA A 565 -6.07 -10.46 36.66
C ALA A 565 -4.70 -10.62 37.33
N LYS A 566 -3.69 -11.06 36.57
CA LYS A 566 -2.30 -11.08 37.05
C LYS A 566 -1.83 -9.68 37.44
N GLY A 567 -2.08 -8.68 36.59
CA GLY A 567 -1.74 -7.29 36.87
C GLY A 567 -2.41 -6.76 38.14
N GLY A 568 -3.71 -7.00 38.31
CA GLY A 568 -4.45 -6.59 39.51
C GLY A 568 -3.85 -7.15 40.79
N LYS A 569 -3.43 -8.42 40.78
CA LYS A 569 -2.70 -9.02 41.90
C LYS A 569 -1.34 -8.37 42.15
N GLU A 570 -0.52 -8.20 41.12
CA GLU A 570 0.83 -7.61 41.27
C GLU A 570 0.77 -6.16 41.78
N TRP A 571 -0.23 -5.39 41.35
CA TRP A 571 -0.46 -4.03 41.84
C TRP A 571 -0.97 -3.99 43.28
N LEU A 572 -1.86 -4.89 43.67
CA LEU A 572 -2.26 -5.04 45.07
C LEU A 572 -1.05 -5.42 45.96
N ASP A 573 -0.27 -6.41 45.53
CA ASP A 573 0.89 -6.93 46.25
C ASP A 573 2.02 -5.87 46.38
N SER A 574 1.98 -4.80 45.58
CA SER A 574 2.92 -3.68 45.70
C SER A 574 2.78 -2.87 46.99
N GLY A 575 1.66 -3.00 47.72
CA GLY A 575 1.45 -2.36 49.01
C GLY A 575 1.31 -0.82 48.97
N ARG A 576 1.15 -0.24 47.79
CA ARG A 576 0.95 1.21 47.61
C ARG A 576 -0.34 1.69 48.30
N ALA A 577 -0.31 2.92 48.79
CA ALA A 577 -1.52 3.58 49.26
C ALA A 577 -2.54 3.73 48.10
N PRO A 578 -3.86 3.70 48.36
CA PRO A 578 -4.89 3.69 47.30
C PRO A 578 -4.74 4.80 46.26
N THR A 579 -4.53 6.05 46.70
CA THR A 579 -4.32 7.20 45.80
C THR A 579 -3.08 7.03 44.94
N ALA A 580 -1.94 6.69 45.54
CA ALA A 580 -0.68 6.47 44.81
C ALA A 580 -0.77 5.30 43.83
N LEU A 581 -1.51 4.24 44.17
CA LEU A 581 -1.77 3.11 43.27
C LEU A 581 -2.54 3.56 42.02
N VAL A 582 -3.59 4.36 42.19
CA VAL A 582 -4.38 4.89 41.07
C VAL A 582 -3.53 5.82 40.20
N GLU A 583 -2.83 6.78 40.80
CA GLU A 583 -1.96 7.71 40.08
C GLU A 583 -0.88 6.97 39.27
N ASP A 584 -0.21 5.98 39.87
CA ASP A 584 0.82 5.19 39.23
C ASP A 584 0.27 4.34 38.06
N LEU A 585 -0.96 3.80 38.20
CA LEU A 585 -1.64 3.07 37.12
C LEU A 585 -1.98 3.97 35.94
N PHE A 586 -2.50 5.17 36.20
CA PHE A 586 -2.80 6.16 35.17
C PHE A 586 -1.54 6.63 34.45
N VAL A 587 -0.48 6.94 35.19
CA VAL A 587 0.79 7.37 34.59
C VAL A 587 1.40 6.24 33.75
N SER A 588 1.32 5.00 34.23
CA SER A 588 1.83 3.83 33.49
C SER A 588 1.00 3.49 32.25
N SER A 589 -0.30 3.79 32.25
CA SER A 589 -1.21 3.49 31.12
C SER A 589 -1.25 4.61 30.08
N PHE A 590 -1.42 5.85 30.53
CA PHE A 590 -1.70 7.02 29.70
C PHE A 590 -0.59 8.05 29.67
N ALA A 591 0.53 7.85 30.36
CA ALA A 591 1.61 8.83 30.45
C ALA A 591 1.21 10.16 31.13
N ARG A 592 0.11 10.19 31.89
CA ARG A 592 -0.39 11.37 32.62
C ARG A 592 -1.05 10.98 33.94
N ALA A 593 -1.21 11.96 34.84
CA ALA A 593 -1.99 11.79 36.05
C ALA A 593 -3.50 11.71 35.74
N PRO A 594 -4.31 11.07 36.61
CA PRO A 594 -5.76 11.17 36.53
C PRO A 594 -6.22 12.59 36.84
N SER A 595 -7.30 13.03 36.20
CA SER A 595 -8.08 14.18 36.67
C SER A 595 -8.78 13.86 38.00
N ASP A 596 -9.23 14.89 38.73
CA ASP A 596 -9.92 14.69 40.01
C ASP A 596 -11.11 13.73 39.91
N LYS A 597 -11.89 13.81 38.82
CA LYS A 597 -13.03 12.91 38.57
C LYS A 597 -12.60 11.48 38.26
N GLU A 598 -11.54 11.31 37.47
CA GLU A 598 -10.96 10.00 37.17
C GLU A 598 -10.41 9.36 38.44
N LEU A 599 -9.73 10.13 39.30
CA LEU A 599 -9.20 9.67 40.58
C LEU A 599 -10.32 9.22 41.52
N GLU A 600 -11.36 10.04 41.68
CA GLU A 600 -12.52 9.70 42.51
C GLU A 600 -13.18 8.39 42.05
N SER A 601 -13.47 8.27 40.75
CA SER A 601 -14.09 7.07 40.17
C SER A 601 -13.19 5.83 40.32
N ALA A 602 -11.89 5.98 40.07
CA ALA A 602 -10.93 4.89 40.20
C ALA A 602 -10.78 4.41 41.65
N LEU A 603 -10.81 5.33 42.63
CA LEU A 603 -10.79 4.98 44.06
C LEU A 603 -12.04 4.21 44.49
N GLU A 604 -13.20 4.49 43.90
CA GLU A 604 -14.43 3.71 44.12
C GLU A 604 -14.28 2.29 43.54
N ILE A 605 -13.77 2.17 42.31
CA ILE A 605 -13.59 0.90 41.60
C ILE A 605 -12.66 -0.06 42.36
N ILE A 606 -11.50 0.43 42.84
CA ILE A 606 -10.54 -0.45 43.53
C ILE A 606 -11.03 -0.93 44.91
N GLY A 607 -12.02 -0.24 45.48
CA GLY A 607 -12.68 -0.60 46.74
C GLY A 607 -11.97 -0.14 48.01
N ARG A 608 -12.69 -0.26 49.15
CA ARG A 608 -12.18 0.02 50.51
C ARG A 608 -12.55 -1.15 51.44
N PRO A 609 -11.59 -2.01 51.87
CA PRO A 609 -10.17 -2.00 51.50
C PRO A 609 -9.96 -2.31 50.01
N VAL A 610 -8.79 -1.94 49.48
CA VAL A 610 -8.41 -2.25 48.10
C VAL A 610 -8.43 -3.75 47.88
N THR A 611 -9.03 -4.20 46.79
CA THR A 611 -9.12 -5.63 46.44
C THR A 611 -8.43 -5.93 45.12
N ALA A 612 -7.91 -7.15 44.95
CA ALA A 612 -7.27 -7.58 43.69
C ALA A 612 -8.24 -7.45 42.51
N ARG A 613 -9.51 -7.78 42.73
CA ARG A 613 -10.57 -7.67 41.73
C ARG A 613 -10.87 -6.21 41.36
N GLY A 614 -10.93 -5.30 42.34
CA GLY A 614 -11.13 -3.88 42.04
C GLY A 614 -9.97 -3.27 41.23
N VAL A 615 -8.72 -3.67 41.53
CA VAL A 615 -7.55 -3.26 40.74
C VAL A 615 -7.55 -3.89 39.34
N GLU A 616 -7.97 -5.15 39.22
CA GLU A 616 -8.21 -5.83 37.94
C GLU A 616 -9.24 -5.08 37.10
N ASP A 617 -10.40 -4.72 37.68
CA ASP A 617 -11.46 -3.97 37.01
C ASP A 617 -10.97 -2.59 36.53
N LEU A 618 -10.22 -1.85 37.37
CA LEU A 618 -9.63 -0.58 36.96
C LEU A 618 -8.61 -0.76 35.82
N LEU A 619 -7.73 -1.75 35.92
CA LEU A 619 -6.73 -2.04 34.88
C LEU A 619 -7.41 -2.43 33.56
N TRP A 620 -8.51 -3.19 33.61
CA TRP A 620 -9.32 -3.51 32.44
C TRP A 620 -9.86 -2.24 31.78
N MET A 621 -10.44 -1.33 32.58
CA MET A 621 -10.98 -0.06 32.09
C MET A 621 -9.89 0.80 31.43
N LEU A 622 -8.71 0.89 32.03
CA LEU A 622 -7.59 1.67 31.48
C LEU A 622 -7.10 1.11 30.14
N VAL A 623 -6.89 -0.21 30.05
CA VAL A 623 -6.39 -0.89 28.84
C VAL A 623 -7.44 -0.92 27.72
N MET A 624 -8.73 -0.88 28.08
CA MET A 624 -9.83 -0.77 27.11
C MET A 624 -10.11 0.66 26.66
N HIS A 625 -9.56 1.66 27.35
CA HIS A 625 -9.78 3.05 27.01
C HIS A 625 -9.12 3.40 25.65
N PRO A 626 -9.77 4.21 24.79
CA PRO A 626 -9.18 4.66 23.53
C PRO A 626 -7.80 5.32 23.69
N GLU A 627 -7.57 6.06 24.77
CA GLU A 627 -6.27 6.70 25.05
C GLU A 627 -5.13 5.68 25.25
N PHE A 628 -5.45 4.48 25.76
CA PHE A 628 -4.47 3.39 25.76
C PHE A 628 -4.31 2.82 24.37
N GLN A 629 -5.41 2.43 23.71
CA GLN A 629 -5.38 1.63 22.48
C GLN A 629 -4.98 2.39 21.21
N LEU A 630 -5.06 3.72 21.22
CA LEU A 630 -4.85 4.55 20.05
C LEU A 630 -3.56 5.36 20.15
N ILE A 631 -2.94 5.55 18.99
CA ILE A 631 -1.85 6.48 18.76
C ILE A 631 -2.48 7.72 18.11
N HIS A 632 -2.64 8.74 18.94
CA HIS A 632 -3.24 10.03 18.59
C HIS A 632 -2.21 11.01 18.10
#